data_AF-A0A5C4P528-F1
#
_entry.id   AF-A0A5C4P528-F1
#
_cell.length_a   1.000
_cell.length_b   1.000
_cell.length_c   1.000
_cell.angle_alpha   90.00
_cell.angle_beta   90.00
_cell.angle_gamma   90.00
#
_symmetry.space_group_name_H-M   'P 1'
#
loop_
_entity.id
_entity.type
_entity.pdbx_description
1 polymer ?
#
loop_
_entity_poly.entity_id
_entity_poly.type
_entity_poly.pdbx_seq_one_letter_code
_entity_poly.pdbx_strand_id
1 'polypeptide(L)' 'MPGWRLHPLRGELAEYWSLSVSGNWRIIFRFIGSDIELVDYLDYH' A
#
# COMPACT_ATOMS: atom_id res chain seq x y z
N MET A 1 -7.88 -15.19 -11.24
CA MET A 1 -7.85 -13.71 -11.25
C MET A 1 -6.88 -13.26 -10.18
N PRO A 2 -5.85 -12.45 -10.47
CA PRO A 2 -4.93 -11.99 -9.43
C PRO A 2 -5.70 -11.06 -8.49
N GLY A 3 -5.83 -11.45 -7.21
CA GLY A 3 -6.39 -10.60 -6.17
C GLY A 3 -5.31 -9.64 -5.69
N TRP A 4 -5.59 -8.34 -5.68
CA TRP A 4 -4.58 -7.29 -5.43
C TRP A 4 -4.15 -7.19 -3.94
N ARG A 5 -4.59 -8.16 -3.10
CA ARG A 5 -4.28 -8.31 -1.66
C ARG A 5 -4.22 -6.97 -0.91
N LEU A 6 -5.25 -6.14 -1.09
CA LEU A 6 -5.37 -4.87 -0.37
C LEU A 6 -5.60 -5.14 1.12
N HIS A 7 -4.75 -4.56 1.98
CA HIS A 7 -4.90 -4.68 3.43
C HIS A 7 -4.30 -3.47 4.17
N PRO A 8 -4.84 -3.11 5.34
CA PRO A 8 -4.26 -2.07 6.19
C PRO A 8 -2.99 -2.60 6.88
N LEU A 9 -2.04 -1.71 7.10
CA LEU A 9 -0.83 -1.97 7.90
C LEU A 9 -1.14 -1.83 9.39
N ARG A 10 -0.16 -2.15 10.25
CA ARG A 10 -0.31 -2.18 11.71
C ARG A 10 0.82 -1.40 12.38
N GLY A 11 0.65 -1.06 13.66
CA GLY A 11 1.64 -0.34 14.45
C GLY A 11 1.70 1.13 14.07
N GLU A 12 2.91 1.67 13.90
CA GLU A 12 3.15 3.07 13.51
C GLU A 12 2.57 3.40 12.12
N LEU A 13 2.30 2.38 11.30
CA LEU A 13 1.71 2.52 9.96
C LEU A 13 0.21 2.17 9.92
N ALA A 14 -0.51 2.20 11.04
CA ALA A 14 -1.93 1.82 11.09
C ALA A 14 -2.85 2.65 10.17
N GLU A 15 -2.43 3.84 9.76
CA GLU A 15 -3.17 4.71 8.82
C GLU A 15 -2.87 4.41 7.34
N TYR A 16 -1.95 3.48 7.08
CA TYR A 16 -1.47 3.16 5.73
C TYR A 16 -2.03 1.83 5.24
N TRP A 17 -2.09 1.70 3.92
CA TRP A 17 -2.61 0.56 3.18
C TRP A 17 -1.53 0.00 2.27
N SER A 18 -1.54 -1.32 2.08
CA SER A 18 -0.66 -2.00 1.14
C SER A 18 -1.45 -2.68 0.04
N LEU A 19 -1.01 -2.49 -1.21
CA LEU A 19 -1.56 -3.12 -2.41
C LEU A 19 -0.48 -3.95 -3.11
N SER A 20 -0.77 -5.22 -3.40
CA SER A 20 0.13 -6.09 -4.18
C SER A 20 -0.22 -6.02 -5.66
N VAL A 21 0.73 -5.60 -6.50
CA VAL A 21 0.52 -5.42 -7.95
C VAL A 21 0.93 -6.67 -8.72
N SER A 22 2.19 -7.12 -8.55
CA SER A 22 2.71 -8.35 -9.15
C SER A 22 4.04 -8.78 -8.53
N GLY A 23 4.26 -10.09 -8.36
CA GLY A 23 5.50 -10.59 -7.76
C GLY A 23 5.73 -10.00 -6.36
N ASN A 24 6.87 -9.35 -6.14
CA ASN A 24 7.23 -8.68 -4.88
C ASN A 24 6.84 -7.19 -4.83
N TRP A 25 6.25 -6.64 -5.89
CA TRP A 25 5.89 -5.22 -5.97
C TRP A 25 4.69 -4.88 -5.08
N ARG A 26 4.89 -3.89 -4.19
CA ARG A 26 3.87 -3.37 -3.28
C ARG A 26 3.80 -1.84 -3.32
N ILE A 27 2.59 -1.31 -3.32
CA ILE A 27 2.32 0.13 -3.17
C ILE A 27 1.87 0.37 -1.74
N ILE A 28 2.41 1.40 -1.08
CA ILE A 28 1.96 1.87 0.23
C ILE A 28 1.40 3.29 0.11
N PHE A 29 0.18 3.48 0.61
CA PHE A 29 -0.51 4.76 0.54
C PHE A 29 -1.38 4.99 1.78
N ARG A 30 -1.76 6.23 2.04
CA ARG A 30 -2.78 6.57 3.03
C ARG A 30 -3.79 7.54 2.46
N PHE A 31 -4.97 7.60 3.07
CA PHE A 31 -5.96 8.61 2.75
C PHE A 31 -5.73 9.85 3.61
N ILE A 32 -5.82 11.03 3.00
CA ILE A 32 -5.89 12.31 3.68
C ILE A 32 -7.19 12.97 3.23
N GLY A 33 -8.23 12.84 4.05
CA GLY A 33 -9.59 13.23 3.64
C GLY A 33 -10.09 12.36 2.48
N SER A 34 -10.43 12.99 1.35
CA SER A 34 -10.82 12.29 0.11
C SER A 34 -9.65 11.99 -0.82
N ASP A 35 -8.45 12.50 -0.51
CA ASP A 35 -7.27 12.39 -1.37
C ASP A 35 -6.36 11.25 -0.91
N ILE A 36 -5.46 10.82 -1.81
CA ILE A 36 -4.46 9.80 -1.55
C ILE A 36 -3.09 10.44 -1.49
N GLU A 37 -2.37 10.22 -0.39
CA GLU A 37 -0.94 10.47 -0.34
C GLU A 37 -0.20 9.17 -0.63
N LEU A 38 0.52 9.15 -1.76
CA LEU A 38 1.41 8.06 -2.11
C LEU A 38 2.70 8.23 -1.31
N VAL A 39 2.95 7.30 -0.40
CA VAL A 39 4.05 7.41 0.56
C VAL A 39 5.29 6.68 0.05
N ASP A 40 5.11 5.59 -0.69
CA ASP A 40 6.26 4.87 -1.24
C ASP A 40 5.93 4.02 -2.48
N TYR A 41 6.92 3.90 -3.36
CA TYR A 41 6.98 2.94 -4.47
C TYR A 41 8.15 2.00 -4.19
N LEU A 42 7.91 1.03 -3.31
CA LEU A 42 8.94 0.07 -2.88
C LEU A 42 9.25 -0.91 -4.02
N ASP A 43 10.19 -0.50 -4.86
CA ASP A 43 11.02 -1.41 -5.63
C ASP A 43 12.04 -2.06 -4.68
N TYR A 44 11.67 -3.19 -4.09
CA TYR A 44 12.63 -4.02 -3.38
C TYR A 44 13.32 -4.91 -4.43
N HIS A 45 14.46 -4.45 -4.93
CA HIS A 45 15.43 -5.33 -5.61
C HIS A 45 16.20 -6.17 -4.59
#